data_AF-A0A1V0RD48-F1
#
_entry.id   AF-A0A1V0RD48-F1
#
_cell.length_a   1.000
_cell.length_b   1.000
_cell.length_c   1.000
_cell.angle_alpha   90.00
_cell.angle_beta   90.00
_cell.angle_gamma   90.00
#
_symmetry.space_group_name_H-M   'P 1'
#
loop_
_entity.id
_entity.type
_entity.pdbx_description
1 polymer ?
#
loop_
_entity_poly.entity_id
_entity_poly.type
_entity_poly.pdbx_seq_one_letter_code
_entity_poly.pdbx_strand_id
1 'polypeptide(L)'
;MDAAAAEADVHADTLQSHPEWQKIQTLRGALRHVLDVMKEKAGSRYWDTLRADVHFQGFWRTASIRACEAIAVQAATLAHRLRADDRGAPSAALLKLSAAAVTYSAVASAEPKPEPTASKETKAEAPLAVHHRIDRREPTPYATRDDAVRAAHEVAVRFQSWIQTPMGQEAVGSSHKRVQAFRAAWMKLPSDGAQTGPAVGSYGEVAEHAQALVALAVRSARFAPTDVQALQDLAKASGAHSARLSVTLPPGPPKPALTAAAPMPRVATPAAAPTTRTPRASA
;
A
#
# COMPACT_ATOMS: atom_id res chain seq x y z
N MET A 1 0.16 0.73 26.04
CA MET A 1 0.60 -0.25 25.02
C MET A 1 2.11 -0.31 24.98
N ASP A 2 2.81 0.81 24.82
CA ASP A 2 4.30 0.84 24.70
C ASP A 2 5.05 0.19 25.88
N ALA A 3 4.62 0.42 27.12
CA ALA A 3 5.26 -0.22 28.29
C ALA A 3 5.13 -1.76 28.27
N ALA A 4 3.96 -2.29 27.90
CA ALA A 4 3.75 -3.73 27.79
C ALA A 4 4.52 -4.34 26.60
N ALA A 5 4.68 -3.56 25.52
CA ALA A 5 5.50 -3.97 24.39
C ALA A 5 6.99 -4.00 24.78
N ALA A 6 7.48 -3.01 25.51
CA ALA A 6 8.84 -2.99 26.05
C ALA A 6 9.11 -4.16 26.99
N GLU A 7 8.14 -4.51 27.85
CA GLU A 7 8.24 -5.69 28.74
C GLU A 7 8.34 -7.00 27.93
N ALA A 8 7.57 -7.16 26.85
CA ALA A 8 7.70 -8.32 25.97
C ALA A 8 9.04 -8.33 25.20
N ASP A 9 9.54 -7.15 24.80
CA ASP A 9 10.81 -7.01 24.08
C ASP A 9 12.02 -7.40 24.94
N VAL A 10 11.94 -7.34 26.28
CA VAL A 10 12.99 -7.88 27.19
C VAL A 10 13.21 -9.39 26.96
N HIS A 11 12.21 -10.10 26.47
CA HIS A 11 12.27 -11.54 26.18
C HIS A 11 12.52 -11.85 24.70
N ALA A 12 12.89 -10.87 23.87
CA ALA A 12 12.98 -11.02 22.41
C ALA A 12 13.83 -12.23 21.97
N ASP A 13 14.99 -12.47 22.60
CA ASP A 13 15.89 -13.59 22.28
C ASP A 13 15.24 -14.96 22.47
N THR A 14 14.34 -15.07 23.46
CA THR A 14 13.58 -16.29 23.74
C THR A 14 12.38 -16.44 22.79
N LEU A 15 11.86 -15.33 22.28
CA LEU A 15 10.68 -15.28 21.42
C LEU A 15 11.00 -15.35 19.92
N GLN A 16 12.25 -15.08 19.51
CA GLN A 16 12.65 -14.94 18.09
C GLN A 16 12.37 -16.16 17.20
N SER A 17 12.37 -17.36 17.78
CA SER A 17 12.09 -18.62 17.07
C SER A 17 10.59 -18.84 16.81
N HIS A 18 9.71 -18.02 17.40
CA HIS A 18 8.27 -18.18 17.28
C HIS A 18 7.69 -17.31 16.15
N PRO A 19 6.91 -17.89 15.21
CA PRO A 19 6.37 -17.15 14.08
C PRO A 19 5.37 -16.06 14.51
N GLU A 20 4.67 -16.21 15.64
CA GLU A 20 3.76 -15.19 16.19
C GLU A 20 4.53 -13.94 16.60
N TRP A 21 5.71 -14.12 17.21
CA TRP A 21 6.56 -13.00 17.60
C TRP A 21 7.05 -12.23 16.38
N GLN A 22 7.49 -12.95 15.35
CA GLN A 22 7.89 -12.34 14.07
C GLN A 22 6.75 -11.55 13.43
N LYS A 23 5.51 -12.07 13.47
CA LYS A 23 4.31 -11.34 13.00
C LYS A 23 4.05 -10.07 13.80
N ILE A 24 4.16 -10.12 15.14
CA ILE A 24 4.00 -8.95 16.01
C ILE A 24 5.04 -7.88 15.65
N GLN A 25 6.31 -8.26 15.51
CA GLN A 25 7.39 -7.32 15.18
C GLN A 25 7.23 -6.74 13.77
N THR A 26 6.84 -7.56 12.79
CA THR A 26 6.55 -7.12 11.42
C THR A 26 5.44 -6.07 11.41
N LEU A 27 4.34 -6.31 12.13
CA LEU A 27 3.21 -5.40 12.19
C LEU A 27 3.54 -4.08 12.90
N ARG A 28 4.26 -4.15 14.03
CA ARG A 28 4.77 -2.96 14.74
C ARG A 28 5.71 -2.13 13.87
N GLY A 29 6.66 -2.81 13.21
CA GLY A 29 7.63 -2.19 12.30
C GLY A 29 6.96 -1.55 11.10
N ALA A 30 6.02 -2.23 10.45
CA ALA A 30 5.27 -1.71 9.31
C ALA A 30 4.44 -0.48 9.69
N LEU A 31 3.74 -0.51 10.83
CA LEU A 31 2.93 0.63 11.27
C LEU A 31 3.81 1.85 11.57
N ARG A 32 4.93 1.66 12.28
CA ARG A 32 5.91 2.73 12.53
C ARG A 32 6.51 3.27 11.23
N HIS A 33 6.91 2.39 10.32
CA HIS A 33 7.46 2.77 9.03
C HIS A 33 6.49 3.62 8.21
N VAL A 34 5.21 3.23 8.14
CA VAL A 34 4.17 4.01 7.45
C VAL A 34 4.04 5.39 8.09
N LEU A 35 4.03 5.48 9.43
CA LEU A 35 3.97 6.76 10.14
C LEU A 35 5.19 7.65 9.81
N ASP A 36 6.38 7.08 9.85
CA ASP A 36 7.63 7.80 9.58
C ASP A 36 7.69 8.28 8.14
N VAL A 37 7.30 7.45 7.17
CA VAL A 37 7.22 7.84 5.75
C VAL A 37 6.20 8.96 5.55
N MET A 38 5.01 8.87 6.16
CA MET A 38 4.01 9.94 6.07
C MET A 38 4.54 11.25 6.65
N LYS A 39 5.23 11.19 7.80
CA LYS A 39 5.86 12.36 8.44
C LYS A 39 6.97 12.95 7.58
N GLU A 40 7.84 12.11 7.02
CA GLU A 40 8.92 12.53 6.12
C GLU A 40 8.37 13.22 4.87
N LYS A 41 7.38 12.60 4.20
CA LYS A 41 6.81 13.12 2.96
C LYS A 41 5.93 14.35 3.15
N ALA A 42 5.23 14.46 4.27
CA ALA A 42 4.52 15.68 4.63
C ALA A 42 5.50 16.83 4.92
N GLY A 43 6.67 16.53 5.49
CA GLY A 43 7.55 17.54 6.05
C GLY A 43 6.98 18.15 7.34
N SER A 44 7.83 18.84 8.10
CA SER A 44 7.47 19.33 9.44
C SER A 44 6.25 20.26 9.44
N ARG A 45 6.14 21.16 8.45
CA ARG A 45 5.09 22.18 8.38
C ARG A 45 3.71 21.59 8.05
N TYR A 46 3.63 20.63 7.13
CA TYR A 46 2.35 20.04 6.72
C TYR A 46 1.91 18.91 7.65
N TRP A 47 2.85 18.26 8.35
CA TRP A 47 2.55 17.17 9.27
C TRP A 47 1.52 17.54 10.34
N ASP A 48 1.61 18.75 10.89
CA ASP A 48 0.64 19.22 11.90
C ASP A 48 -0.76 19.44 11.30
N THR A 49 -0.82 19.92 10.06
CA THR A 49 -2.08 20.06 9.33
C THR A 49 -2.68 18.70 9.01
N LEU A 50 -1.86 17.75 8.54
CA LEU A 50 -2.29 16.38 8.24
C LEU A 50 -2.77 15.66 9.52
N ARG A 51 -2.09 15.83 10.65
CA ARG A 51 -2.54 15.26 11.93
C ARG A 51 -3.85 15.87 12.44
N ALA A 52 -4.15 17.12 12.09
CA ALA A 52 -5.41 17.76 12.40
C ALA A 52 -6.55 17.38 11.44
N ASP A 53 -6.23 16.79 10.29
CA ASP A 53 -7.22 16.36 9.30
C ASP A 53 -8.05 15.16 9.82
N VAL A 54 -9.38 15.30 9.81
CA VAL A 54 -10.31 14.30 10.34
C VAL A 54 -10.32 13.00 9.53
N HIS A 55 -10.03 13.05 8.23
CA HIS A 55 -9.95 11.85 7.40
C HIS A 55 -8.67 11.08 7.70
N PHE A 56 -7.55 11.78 7.83
CA PHE A 56 -6.29 11.19 8.25
C PHE A 56 -6.40 10.56 9.64
N GLN A 57 -6.98 11.28 10.61
CA GLN A 57 -7.23 10.74 11.95
C GLN A 57 -8.09 9.49 11.91
N GLY A 58 -9.19 9.50 11.14
CA GLY A 58 -10.07 8.34 10.99
C GLY A 58 -9.38 7.13 10.33
N PHE A 59 -8.57 7.38 9.30
CA PHE A 59 -7.73 6.36 8.67
C PHE A 59 -6.73 5.76 9.66
N TRP A 60 -5.95 6.61 10.32
CA TRP A 60 -4.88 6.20 11.23
C TRP A 60 -5.43 5.45 12.43
N ARG A 61 -6.53 5.93 13.01
CA ARG A 61 -7.25 5.27 14.10
C ARG A 61 -7.76 3.89 13.69
N THR A 62 -8.31 3.74 12.49
CA THR A 62 -8.74 2.43 11.97
C THR A 62 -7.55 1.47 11.81
N ALA A 63 -6.43 1.98 11.27
CA ALA A 63 -5.23 1.18 11.09
C ALA A 63 -4.63 0.74 12.44
N SER A 64 -4.56 1.63 13.42
CA SER A 64 -4.00 1.34 14.75
C SER A 64 -4.87 0.35 15.54
N ILE A 65 -6.19 0.46 15.48
CA ILE A 65 -7.14 -0.50 16.08
C ILE A 65 -6.88 -1.90 15.53
N ARG A 66 -6.89 -2.05 14.21
CA ARG A 66 -6.69 -3.35 13.55
C ARG A 66 -5.32 -3.95 13.86
N ALA A 67 -4.29 -3.11 13.89
CA ALA A 67 -2.95 -3.56 14.27
C ALA A 67 -2.94 -4.07 15.72
N CYS A 68 -3.60 -3.37 16.65
CA CYS A 68 -3.69 -3.80 18.04
C CYS A 68 -4.49 -5.09 18.21
N GLU A 69 -5.60 -5.26 17.49
CA GLU A 69 -6.38 -6.52 17.50
C GLU A 69 -5.52 -7.70 17.01
N ALA A 70 -4.79 -7.52 15.92
CA ALA A 70 -3.89 -8.55 15.40
C ALA A 70 -2.74 -8.85 16.38
N ILE A 71 -2.13 -7.83 16.99
CA ILE A 71 -1.10 -8.02 18.03
C ILE A 71 -1.67 -8.78 19.22
N ALA A 72 -2.87 -8.45 19.68
CA ALA A 72 -3.51 -9.14 20.80
C ALA A 72 -3.69 -10.63 20.52
N VAL A 73 -4.24 -11.00 19.36
CA VAL A 73 -4.44 -12.39 18.97
C VAL A 73 -3.12 -13.16 18.90
N GLN A 74 -2.09 -12.59 18.26
CA GLN A 74 -0.79 -13.25 18.15
C GLN A 74 -0.10 -13.38 19.52
N ALA A 75 -0.17 -12.35 20.36
CA ALA A 75 0.46 -12.34 21.69
C ALA A 75 -0.21 -13.34 22.63
N ALA A 76 -1.54 -13.40 22.66
CA ALA A 76 -2.28 -14.40 23.44
C ALA A 76 -1.97 -15.83 22.98
N THR A 77 -1.99 -16.07 21.66
CA THR A 77 -1.66 -17.39 21.08
C THR A 77 -0.26 -17.84 21.49
N LEU A 78 0.73 -16.96 21.38
CA LEU A 78 2.10 -17.26 21.77
C LEU A 78 2.24 -17.50 23.27
N ALA A 79 1.57 -16.68 24.09
CA ALA A 79 1.57 -16.84 25.54
C ALA A 79 1.01 -18.20 25.99
N HIS A 80 -0.04 -18.69 25.32
CA HIS A 80 -0.63 -20.00 25.62
C HIS A 80 0.31 -21.15 25.28
N ARG A 81 1.07 -21.07 24.18
CA ARG A 81 2.08 -22.08 23.84
C ARG A 81 3.24 -22.09 24.84
N LEU A 82 3.76 -20.91 25.16
CA LEU A 82 4.87 -20.79 26.12
C LEU A 82 4.49 -21.28 27.52
N ARG A 83 3.21 -21.18 27.89
CA ARG A 83 2.70 -21.75 29.15
C ARG A 83 2.71 -23.28 29.14
N ALA A 84 2.49 -23.91 27.98
CA ALA A 84 2.59 -25.37 27.85
C ALA A 84 4.05 -25.85 27.97
N ASP A 85 5.01 -25.01 27.55
CA ASP A 85 6.45 -25.28 27.63
C ASP A 85 7.09 -24.84 28.98
N ASP A 86 6.28 -24.56 30.01
CA ASP A 86 6.69 -24.09 31.35
C ASP A 86 7.52 -22.78 31.37
N ARG A 87 7.36 -21.93 30.36
CA ARG A 87 8.03 -20.62 30.24
C ARG A 87 7.15 -19.49 30.80
N GLY A 88 7.05 -19.43 32.13
CA GLY A 88 6.15 -18.52 32.84
C GLY A 88 6.36 -17.02 32.59
N ALA A 89 7.60 -16.52 32.65
CA ALA A 89 7.87 -15.07 32.55
C ALA A 89 7.57 -14.48 31.15
N PRO A 90 8.06 -15.05 30.03
CA PRO A 90 7.70 -14.56 28.69
C PRO A 90 6.20 -14.67 28.39
N SER A 91 5.53 -15.73 28.89
CA SER A 91 4.07 -15.89 28.75
C SER A 91 3.32 -14.76 29.45
N ALA A 92 3.71 -14.38 30.68
CA ALA A 92 3.09 -13.29 31.41
C ALA A 92 3.25 -11.93 30.69
N ALA A 93 4.44 -11.62 30.18
CA ALA A 93 4.70 -10.39 29.42
C ALA A 93 3.83 -10.31 28.15
N LEU A 94 3.67 -11.41 27.41
CA LEU A 94 2.82 -11.47 26.22
C LEU A 94 1.32 -11.36 26.54
N LEU A 95 0.86 -11.90 27.66
CA LEU A 95 -0.53 -11.70 28.11
C LEU A 95 -0.79 -10.24 28.48
N LYS A 96 0.17 -9.56 29.13
CA LYS A 96 0.09 -8.12 29.38
C LYS A 96 0.05 -7.32 28.08
N LEU A 97 0.89 -7.66 27.10
CA LEU A 97 0.86 -7.03 25.78
C LEU A 97 -0.49 -7.23 25.09
N SER A 98 -1.03 -8.45 25.12
CA SER A 98 -2.36 -8.76 24.57
C SER A 98 -3.45 -7.93 25.24
N ALA A 99 -3.48 -7.90 26.57
CA ALA A 99 -4.46 -7.13 27.32
C ALA A 99 -4.35 -5.63 27.02
N ALA A 100 -3.13 -5.07 26.99
CA ALA A 100 -2.92 -3.66 26.66
C ALA A 100 -3.36 -3.31 25.23
N ALA A 101 -3.18 -4.23 24.28
CA ALA A 101 -3.61 -4.04 22.89
C ALA A 101 -5.15 -4.11 22.76
N VAL A 102 -5.81 -5.04 23.46
CA VAL A 102 -7.30 -5.10 23.53
C VAL A 102 -7.87 -3.84 24.17
N THR A 103 -7.30 -3.38 25.28
CA THR A 103 -7.75 -2.15 25.95
C THR A 103 -7.59 -0.95 25.02
N TYR A 104 -6.46 -0.84 24.31
CA TYR A 104 -6.27 0.23 23.34
C TYR A 104 -7.30 0.17 22.21
N SER A 105 -7.52 -1.00 21.59
CA SER A 105 -8.49 -1.12 20.49
C SER A 105 -9.92 -0.83 20.95
N ALA A 106 -10.30 -1.25 22.17
CA ALA A 106 -11.60 -0.97 22.74
C ALA A 106 -11.81 0.53 23.01
N VAL A 107 -10.86 1.19 23.69
CA VAL A 107 -10.93 2.64 23.97
C VAL A 107 -10.93 3.43 22.67
N ALA A 108 -10.00 3.11 21.77
CA ALA A 108 -9.93 3.71 20.45
C ALA A 108 -11.12 3.34 19.56
N SER A 109 -11.98 2.38 19.89
CA SER A 109 -13.23 2.15 19.13
C SER A 109 -14.40 2.92 19.72
N ALA A 110 -14.42 3.08 21.05
CA ALA A 110 -15.49 3.78 21.77
C ALA A 110 -15.42 5.30 21.67
N GLU A 111 -14.24 5.87 21.39
CA GLU A 111 -14.09 7.32 21.25
C GLU A 111 -14.99 7.87 20.13
N PRO A 112 -15.73 8.97 20.31
CA PRO A 112 -16.56 9.52 19.25
C PRO A 112 -15.70 9.85 18.02
N LYS A 113 -16.24 9.61 16.81
CA LYS A 113 -15.53 10.01 15.59
C LYS A 113 -15.35 11.53 15.65
N PRO A 114 -14.15 12.07 15.40
CA PRO A 114 -13.95 13.51 15.40
C PRO A 114 -14.95 14.13 14.42
N GLU A 115 -15.88 14.91 14.96
CA GLU A 115 -16.78 15.70 14.13
C GLU A 115 -15.94 16.74 13.39
N PRO A 116 -16.23 16.98 12.09
CA PRO A 116 -15.58 18.06 11.39
C PRO A 116 -15.91 19.35 12.16
N THR A 117 -14.89 19.92 12.81
CA THR A 117 -14.98 21.27 13.37
C THR A 117 -15.37 22.17 12.21
N ALA A 118 -16.61 22.67 12.24
CA ALA A 118 -17.11 23.57 11.23
C ALA A 118 -16.21 24.80 11.20
N SER A 119 -15.29 24.84 10.24
CA SER A 119 -14.74 26.09 9.76
C SER A 119 -15.94 26.95 9.39
N LYS A 120 -16.10 28.07 10.11
CA LYS A 120 -17.06 29.12 9.76
C LYS A 120 -16.69 29.69 8.40
N GLU A 121 -17.14 29.06 7.33
CA GLU A 121 -17.17 29.68 6.01
C GLU A 121 -18.30 29.06 5.16
N THR A 122 -19.39 29.83 5.11
CA THR A 122 -20.34 29.96 4.01
C THR A 122 -21.17 28.74 3.58
N LYS A 123 -22.38 28.69 4.15
CA LYS A 123 -23.66 28.25 3.58
C LYS A 123 -23.61 27.75 2.13
N ALA A 124 -23.65 26.42 1.95
CA ALA A 124 -24.43 25.74 0.92
C ALA A 124 -24.49 24.23 1.21
N GLU A 125 -25.65 23.80 1.72
CA GLU A 125 -26.41 22.62 1.27
C GLU A 125 -25.64 21.30 1.05
N ALA A 126 -25.76 20.43 2.06
CA ALA A 126 -25.69 18.97 1.93
C ALA A 126 -27.09 18.44 2.33
N PRO A 127 -27.57 17.25 1.88
CA PRO A 127 -26.75 16.03 1.93
C PRO A 127 -26.97 15.03 0.78
N LEU A 128 -25.90 14.30 0.44
CA LEU A 128 -25.97 12.87 0.04
C LEU A 128 -24.57 12.26 0.20
N ALA A 129 -24.18 12.01 1.46
CA ALA A 129 -23.03 11.17 1.77
C ALA A 129 -23.49 9.70 1.70
N VAL A 130 -23.50 9.13 0.50
CA VAL A 130 -23.62 7.68 0.34
C VAL A 130 -22.30 7.07 0.81
N HIS A 131 -22.27 6.69 2.09
CA HIS A 131 -21.24 5.80 2.61
C HIS A 131 -21.39 4.45 1.90
N HIS A 132 -20.65 4.25 0.82
CA HIS A 132 -20.46 2.92 0.25
C HIS A 132 -19.73 2.08 1.30
N ARG A 133 -20.51 1.28 2.02
CA ARG A 133 -20.09 0.14 2.82
C ARG A 133 -19.31 -0.77 1.86
N ILE A 134 -18.00 -0.62 1.81
CA ILE A 134 -17.12 -1.57 1.13
C ILE A 134 -17.40 -2.90 1.82
N ASP A 135 -17.99 -3.86 1.09
CA ASP A 135 -18.09 -5.23 1.54
C ASP A 135 -16.66 -5.75 1.74
N ARG A 136 -16.20 -5.69 3.00
CA ARG A 136 -14.86 -6.03 3.45
C ARG A 136 -14.72 -7.55 3.55
N ARG A 137 -14.94 -8.26 2.46
CA ARG A 137 -14.41 -9.64 2.34
C ARG A 137 -12.91 -9.55 2.10
N GLU A 138 -12.14 -10.31 2.86
CA GLU A 138 -10.72 -10.51 2.57
C GLU A 138 -10.58 -10.98 1.11
N PRO A 139 -9.67 -10.37 0.31
CA PRO A 139 -9.53 -10.75 -1.08
C PRO A 139 -9.10 -12.21 -1.17
N THR A 140 -9.89 -13.02 -1.86
CA THR A 140 -9.55 -14.43 -2.11
C THR A 140 -8.53 -14.50 -3.26
N PRO A 141 -7.40 -15.21 -3.10
CA PRO A 141 -6.44 -15.37 -4.19
C PRO A 141 -7.11 -16.02 -5.41
N TYR A 142 -6.55 -15.78 -6.60
CA TYR A 142 -6.91 -16.54 -7.78
C TYR A 142 -6.48 -17.99 -7.61
N ALA A 143 -7.36 -18.93 -7.92
CA ALA A 143 -7.05 -20.35 -7.86
C ALA A 143 -6.08 -20.74 -8.99
N THR A 144 -6.22 -20.10 -10.16
CA THR A 144 -5.40 -20.35 -11.34
C THR A 144 -4.95 -19.05 -12.01
N ARG A 145 -3.92 -19.16 -12.86
CA ARG A 145 -3.50 -18.05 -13.74
C ARG A 145 -4.62 -17.63 -14.69
N ASP A 146 -5.39 -18.58 -15.21
CA ASP A 146 -6.50 -18.31 -16.12
C ASP A 146 -7.60 -17.47 -15.46
N ASP A 147 -7.84 -17.66 -14.17
CA ASP A 147 -8.79 -16.81 -13.42
C ASP A 147 -8.30 -15.36 -13.32
N ALA A 148 -6.98 -15.17 -13.13
CA ALA A 148 -6.38 -13.83 -13.09
C ALA A 148 -6.48 -13.15 -14.47
N VAL A 149 -6.21 -13.89 -15.55
CA VAL A 149 -6.35 -13.40 -16.94
C VAL A 149 -7.81 -13.05 -17.25
N ARG A 150 -8.77 -13.88 -16.83
CA ARG A 150 -10.20 -13.62 -17.01
C ARG A 150 -10.64 -12.34 -16.28
N ALA A 151 -10.14 -12.11 -15.07
CA ALA A 151 -10.43 -10.88 -14.34
C ALA A 151 -9.79 -9.64 -14.98
N ALA A 152 -8.57 -9.75 -15.51
CA ALA A 152 -7.96 -8.69 -16.30
C ALA A 152 -8.79 -8.36 -17.56
N HIS A 153 -9.29 -9.38 -18.25
CA HIS A 153 -10.19 -9.20 -19.39
C HIS A 153 -11.50 -8.51 -18.99
N GLU A 154 -12.07 -8.87 -17.83
CA GLU A 154 -13.27 -8.20 -17.30
C GLU A 154 -13.04 -6.69 -17.05
N VAL A 155 -11.88 -6.33 -16.50
CA VAL A 155 -11.48 -4.91 -16.34
C VAL A 155 -11.40 -4.21 -17.69
N ALA A 156 -10.80 -4.85 -18.70
CA ALA A 156 -10.71 -4.32 -20.07
C ALA A 156 -12.09 -4.13 -20.71
N VAL A 157 -13.00 -5.10 -20.56
CA VAL A 157 -14.38 -5.00 -21.06
C VAL A 157 -15.13 -3.85 -20.41
N ARG A 158 -15.01 -3.67 -19.09
CA ARG A 158 -15.64 -2.54 -18.38
C ARG A 158 -15.08 -1.19 -18.82
N PHE A 159 -13.77 -1.10 -19.05
CA PHE A 159 -13.16 0.11 -19.61
C PHE A 159 -13.68 0.39 -21.02
N GLN A 160 -13.75 -0.62 -21.87
CA GLN A 160 -14.28 -0.48 -23.23
C GLN A 160 -15.75 -0.05 -23.24
N SER A 161 -16.55 -0.59 -22.32
CA SER A 161 -17.95 -0.16 -22.15
C SER A 161 -18.03 1.29 -21.68
N TRP A 162 -17.20 1.70 -20.71
CA TRP A 162 -17.19 3.07 -20.20
C TRP A 162 -16.68 4.07 -21.25
N ILE A 163 -15.61 3.76 -21.98
CA ILE A 163 -15.03 4.70 -22.96
C ILE A 163 -16.00 5.00 -24.10
N GLN A 164 -16.94 4.09 -24.39
CA GLN A 164 -18.00 4.29 -25.39
C GLN A 164 -19.17 5.17 -24.90
N THR A 165 -19.23 5.51 -23.61
CA THR A 165 -20.24 6.46 -23.09
C THR A 165 -19.91 7.90 -23.49
N PRO A 166 -20.90 8.83 -23.48
CA PRO A 166 -20.64 10.25 -23.69
C PRO A 166 -19.55 10.83 -22.77
N MET A 167 -19.58 10.50 -21.47
CA MET A 167 -18.53 10.88 -20.51
C MET A 167 -17.15 10.34 -20.92
N GLY A 168 -17.08 9.06 -21.33
CA GLY A 168 -15.86 8.40 -21.76
C GLY A 168 -15.25 9.08 -22.99
N GLN A 169 -16.07 9.36 -24.01
CA GLN A 169 -15.65 10.06 -25.22
C GLN A 169 -15.11 11.45 -24.93
N GLU A 170 -15.75 12.19 -24.03
CA GLU A 170 -15.25 13.50 -23.61
C GLU A 170 -13.90 13.39 -22.88
N ALA A 171 -13.74 12.38 -22.02
CA ALA A 171 -12.50 12.14 -21.31
C ALA A 171 -11.32 11.80 -22.26
N VAL A 172 -11.57 11.21 -23.43
CA VAL A 172 -10.52 10.96 -24.44
C VAL A 172 -9.90 12.28 -24.94
N GLY A 173 -10.70 13.32 -25.15
CA GLY A 173 -10.23 14.63 -25.59
C GLY A 173 -9.73 15.55 -24.47
N SER A 174 -10.00 15.20 -23.20
CA SER A 174 -9.74 16.09 -22.07
C SER A 174 -8.26 16.23 -21.73
N SER A 175 -7.81 17.48 -21.53
CA SER A 175 -6.49 17.83 -21.00
C SER A 175 -6.45 17.91 -19.47
N HIS A 176 -7.55 17.56 -18.78
CA HIS A 176 -7.62 17.65 -17.34
C HIS A 176 -6.62 16.69 -16.66
N LYS A 177 -5.84 17.19 -15.70
CA LYS A 177 -4.75 16.44 -15.04
C LYS A 177 -5.17 15.06 -14.51
N ARG A 178 -6.35 14.94 -13.92
CA ARG A 178 -6.86 13.65 -13.41
C ARG A 178 -7.19 12.66 -14.52
N VAL A 179 -7.68 13.15 -15.66
CA VAL A 179 -7.98 12.30 -16.82
C VAL A 179 -6.69 11.81 -17.46
N GLN A 180 -5.67 12.67 -17.53
CA GLN A 180 -4.32 12.29 -17.97
C GLN A 180 -3.69 11.25 -17.03
N ALA A 181 -3.80 11.42 -15.71
CA ALA A 181 -3.29 10.45 -14.74
C ALA A 181 -3.97 9.08 -14.89
N PHE A 182 -5.30 9.06 -15.01
CA PHE A 182 -6.06 7.84 -15.28
C PHE A 182 -5.62 7.16 -16.58
N ARG A 183 -5.46 7.92 -17.68
CA ARG A 183 -4.97 7.38 -18.95
C ARG A 183 -3.55 6.83 -18.85
N ALA A 184 -2.67 7.54 -18.15
CA ALA A 184 -1.30 7.10 -17.93
C ALA A 184 -1.26 5.77 -17.14
N ALA A 185 -2.06 5.63 -16.08
CA ALA A 185 -2.19 4.37 -15.36
C ALA A 185 -2.75 3.24 -16.24
N TRP A 186 -3.75 3.53 -17.08
CA TRP A 186 -4.29 2.57 -18.04
C TRP A 186 -3.23 2.07 -19.04
N MET A 187 -2.42 2.99 -19.59
CA MET A 187 -1.37 2.64 -20.56
C MET A 187 -0.19 1.86 -19.94
N LYS A 188 -0.05 1.86 -18.60
CA LYS A 188 0.92 1.00 -17.91
C LYS A 188 0.45 -0.45 -17.76
N LEU A 189 -0.82 -0.75 -18.02
CA LEU A 189 -1.34 -2.12 -17.92
C LEU A 189 -0.69 -2.99 -19.02
N PRO A 190 -0.32 -4.25 -18.70
CA PRO A 190 0.17 -5.18 -19.71
C PRO A 190 -0.88 -5.43 -20.79
N SER A 191 -0.45 -5.34 -22.05
CA SER A 191 -1.30 -5.55 -23.22
C SER A 191 -1.75 -7.00 -23.41
N ASP A 192 -0.99 -7.98 -22.88
CA ASP A 192 -1.03 -9.35 -23.41
C ASP A 192 -1.55 -10.41 -22.43
N GLY A 193 -2.02 -10.04 -21.23
CA GLY A 193 -2.42 -11.02 -20.19
C GLY A 193 -1.29 -11.96 -19.71
N ALA A 194 -0.13 -11.88 -20.35
CA ALA A 194 1.06 -12.66 -20.10
C ALA A 194 2.04 -11.83 -19.27
N GLN A 195 1.79 -11.67 -17.97
CA GLN A 195 2.85 -11.27 -17.05
C GLN A 195 3.21 -12.39 -16.08
N THR A 196 4.51 -12.71 -16.08
CA THR A 196 5.28 -13.46 -15.08
C THR A 196 5.92 -12.48 -14.07
N GLY A 197 5.34 -11.30 -13.85
CA GLY A 197 5.88 -10.24 -12.96
C GLY A 197 4.82 -9.60 -12.07
N PRO A 198 5.24 -8.75 -11.09
CA PRO A 198 4.35 -8.16 -10.10
C PRO A 198 3.48 -7.04 -10.70
N ALA A 199 2.45 -7.43 -11.46
CA ALA A 199 1.46 -6.54 -12.08
C ALA A 199 0.51 -5.85 -11.07
N VAL A 200 0.60 -6.21 -9.77
CA VAL A 200 -0.30 -5.81 -8.68
C VAL A 200 -0.53 -4.30 -8.60
N GLY A 201 0.53 -3.50 -8.80
CA GLY A 201 0.48 -2.05 -8.65
C GLY A 201 -0.30 -1.32 -9.74
N SER A 202 -0.28 -1.83 -10.97
CA SER A 202 -0.83 -1.13 -12.14
C SER A 202 -2.36 -1.04 -12.13
N TYR A 203 -3.06 -2.11 -11.74
CA TYR A 203 -4.51 -2.10 -11.60
C TYR A 203 -4.99 -1.29 -10.38
N GLY A 204 -4.16 -1.18 -9.34
CA GLY A 204 -4.45 -0.34 -8.16
C GLY A 204 -4.47 1.15 -8.53
N GLU A 205 -3.48 1.61 -9.29
CA GLU A 205 -3.42 2.99 -9.80
C GLU A 205 -4.65 3.33 -10.69
N VAL A 206 -5.06 2.40 -11.56
CA VAL A 206 -6.27 2.57 -12.38
C VAL A 206 -7.52 2.73 -11.50
N ALA A 207 -7.67 1.90 -10.47
CA ALA A 207 -8.80 1.97 -9.55
C ALA A 207 -8.85 3.31 -8.81
N GLU A 208 -7.72 3.77 -8.28
CA GLU A 208 -7.59 5.04 -7.56
C GLU A 208 -7.94 6.23 -8.45
N HIS A 209 -7.35 6.31 -9.64
CA HIS A 209 -7.60 7.42 -10.56
C HIS A 209 -9.02 7.40 -11.12
N ALA A 210 -9.60 6.22 -11.36
CA ALA A 210 -11.01 6.10 -11.73
C ALA A 210 -11.94 6.61 -10.62
N GLN A 211 -11.69 6.26 -9.35
CA GLN A 211 -12.48 6.79 -8.21
C GLN A 211 -12.36 8.32 -8.09
N ALA A 212 -11.16 8.87 -8.31
CA ALA A 212 -10.94 10.32 -8.31
C ALA A 212 -11.71 11.04 -9.43
N LEU A 213 -11.92 10.39 -10.57
CA LEU A 213 -12.76 10.87 -11.66
C LEU A 213 -14.25 10.73 -11.34
N VAL A 214 -14.70 9.63 -10.74
CA VAL A 214 -16.08 9.47 -10.25
C VAL A 214 -16.44 10.60 -9.29
N ALA A 215 -15.60 10.87 -8.29
CA ALA A 215 -15.83 11.94 -7.32
C ALA A 215 -15.96 13.32 -7.99
N LEU A 216 -15.15 13.58 -9.03
CA LEU A 216 -15.22 14.82 -9.80
C LEU A 216 -16.51 14.90 -10.64
N ALA A 217 -16.89 13.80 -11.28
CA ALA A 217 -18.07 13.71 -12.13
C ALA A 217 -19.39 13.84 -11.34
N VAL A 218 -19.45 13.22 -10.15
CA VAL A 218 -20.59 13.40 -9.22
C VAL A 218 -20.70 14.86 -8.79
N ARG A 219 -19.58 15.49 -8.42
CA ARG A 219 -19.57 16.90 -7.98
C ARG A 219 -19.97 17.86 -9.10
N SER A 220 -19.63 17.55 -10.36
CA SER A 220 -19.99 18.43 -11.47
C SER A 220 -21.46 18.32 -11.88
N ALA A 221 -22.15 17.22 -11.52
CA ALA A 221 -23.52 16.91 -11.91
C ALA A 221 -23.77 17.02 -13.44
N ARG A 222 -22.71 16.94 -14.25
CA ARG A 222 -22.77 17.20 -15.69
C ARG A 222 -22.99 15.94 -16.52
N PHE A 223 -22.62 14.79 -15.97
CA PHE A 223 -22.66 13.50 -16.67
C PHE A 223 -23.89 12.70 -16.26
N ALA A 224 -24.37 11.86 -17.18
CA ALA A 224 -25.49 10.97 -16.90
C ALA A 224 -25.13 10.00 -15.74
N PRO A 225 -26.06 9.67 -14.83
CA PRO A 225 -25.80 8.73 -13.75
C PRO A 225 -25.27 7.37 -14.23
N THR A 226 -25.72 6.91 -15.40
CA THR A 226 -25.27 5.67 -16.04
C THR A 226 -23.80 5.69 -16.42
N ASP A 227 -23.29 6.83 -16.88
CA ASP A 227 -21.89 6.98 -17.27
C ASP A 227 -20.96 6.97 -16.05
N VAL A 228 -21.39 7.67 -14.99
CA VAL A 228 -20.70 7.70 -13.70
C VAL A 228 -20.69 6.30 -13.08
N GLN A 229 -21.80 5.58 -13.16
CA GLN A 229 -21.91 4.20 -12.68
C GLN A 229 -20.96 3.27 -13.44
N ALA A 230 -20.88 3.36 -14.77
CA ALA A 230 -19.95 2.55 -15.56
C ALA A 230 -18.48 2.79 -15.16
N LEU A 231 -18.10 4.05 -14.91
CA LEU A 231 -16.76 4.37 -14.40
C LEU A 231 -16.52 3.81 -12.99
N GLN A 232 -17.54 3.86 -12.14
CA GLN A 232 -17.47 3.31 -10.78
C GLN A 232 -17.32 1.78 -10.82
N ASP A 233 -17.97 1.09 -11.75
CA ASP A 233 -17.86 -0.35 -11.92
C ASP A 233 -16.49 -0.77 -12.46
N LEU A 234 -15.90 0.04 -13.35
CA LEU A 234 -14.50 -0.12 -13.75
C LEU A 234 -13.56 0.03 -12.54
N ALA A 235 -13.75 1.07 -11.73
CA ALA A 235 -12.93 1.33 -10.56
C ALA A 235 -12.99 0.18 -9.54
N LYS A 236 -14.21 -0.34 -9.29
CA LYS A 236 -14.43 -1.50 -8.41
C LYS A 236 -13.75 -2.76 -8.95
N ALA A 237 -13.91 -3.07 -10.24
CA ALA A 237 -13.27 -4.24 -10.84
C ALA A 237 -11.74 -4.15 -10.77
N SER A 238 -11.18 -2.99 -11.10
CA SER A 238 -9.72 -2.77 -11.07
C SER A 238 -9.17 -2.92 -9.65
N GLY A 239 -9.87 -2.37 -8.65
CA GLY A 239 -9.49 -2.49 -7.24
C GLY A 239 -9.59 -3.93 -6.73
N ALA A 240 -10.67 -4.64 -7.08
CA ALA A 240 -10.84 -6.04 -6.72
C ALA A 240 -9.76 -6.92 -7.36
N HIS A 241 -9.45 -6.70 -8.63
CA HIS A 241 -8.39 -7.44 -9.34
C HIS A 241 -7.01 -7.19 -8.71
N SER A 242 -6.66 -5.93 -8.44
CA SER A 242 -5.40 -5.56 -7.75
C SER A 242 -5.29 -6.23 -6.38
N ALA A 243 -6.35 -6.17 -5.57
CA ALA A 243 -6.37 -6.79 -4.24
C ALA A 243 -6.25 -8.32 -4.29
N ARG A 244 -6.81 -8.98 -5.31
CA ARG A 244 -6.63 -10.43 -5.48
C ARG A 244 -5.22 -10.75 -5.97
N LEU A 245 -4.65 -9.97 -6.89
CA LEU A 245 -3.27 -10.15 -7.35
C LEU A 245 -2.26 -10.03 -6.20
N SER A 246 -2.46 -9.12 -5.26
CA SER A 246 -1.54 -8.91 -4.12
C SER A 246 -1.44 -10.11 -3.18
N VAL A 247 -2.49 -10.93 -3.10
CA VAL A 247 -2.53 -12.16 -2.29
C VAL A 247 -2.31 -13.44 -3.10
N THR A 248 -2.41 -13.37 -4.44
CA THR A 248 -2.20 -14.50 -5.35
C THR A 248 -0.72 -14.72 -5.65
N LEU A 249 0.02 -13.63 -5.83
CA LEU A 249 1.46 -13.74 -6.13
C LEU A 249 2.19 -14.17 -4.85
N PRO A 250 3.03 -15.23 -4.89
CA PRO A 250 3.93 -15.50 -3.78
C PRO A 250 4.80 -14.25 -3.56
N PRO A 251 5.19 -13.93 -2.31
CA PRO A 251 6.21 -12.91 -2.08
C PRO A 251 7.39 -13.28 -2.98
N GLY A 252 7.74 -12.37 -3.91
CA GLY A 252 8.79 -12.64 -4.89
C GLY A 252 10.04 -13.14 -4.17
N PRO A 253 10.82 -14.05 -4.79
CA PRO A 253 12.09 -14.47 -4.20
C PRO A 253 12.90 -13.22 -3.83
N PRO A 254 13.62 -13.23 -2.70
CA PRO A 254 14.41 -12.09 -2.27
C PRO A 254 15.27 -11.65 -3.45
N LYS A 255 15.21 -10.34 -3.74
CA LYS A 255 16.04 -9.67 -4.75
C LYS A 255 17.46 -10.21 -4.58
N PRO A 256 18.06 -10.90 -5.58
CA PRO A 256 19.41 -11.41 -5.42
C PRO A 256 20.27 -10.22 -5.03
N ALA A 257 20.97 -10.37 -3.89
CA ALA A 257 21.97 -9.42 -3.48
C ALA A 257 22.85 -9.16 -4.70
N LEU A 258 23.04 -7.89 -5.05
CA LEU A 258 24.05 -7.46 -6.01
C LEU A 258 25.35 -8.15 -5.59
N THR A 259 25.66 -9.25 -6.26
CA THR A 259 26.91 -9.95 -6.05
C THR A 259 27.93 -8.95 -6.56
N ALA A 260 28.78 -8.48 -5.65
CA ALA A 260 29.88 -7.59 -5.97
C ALA A 260 30.56 -8.12 -7.23
N ALA A 261 30.63 -7.27 -8.25
CA ALA A 261 31.21 -7.59 -9.54
C ALA A 261 32.54 -8.31 -9.33
N ALA A 262 32.64 -9.52 -9.87
CA ALA A 262 33.92 -10.19 -10.01
C ALA A 262 34.88 -9.21 -10.74
N PRO A 263 36.11 -9.03 -10.26
CA PRO A 263 37.07 -8.15 -10.92
C PRO A 263 37.31 -8.67 -12.35
N MET A 264 37.04 -7.81 -13.33
CA MET A 264 37.31 -8.10 -14.74
C MET A 264 38.82 -8.39 -14.93
N PRO A 265 39.19 -9.32 -15.83
CA PRO A 265 40.58 -9.53 -16.20
C PRO A 265 41.14 -8.25 -16.83
N ARG A 266 42.27 -7.75 -16.28
CA ARG A 266 43.04 -6.63 -16.84
C ARG A 266 43.46 -6.97 -18.27
N VAL A 267 42.93 -6.23 -19.23
CA VAL A 267 43.47 -6.15 -20.59
C VAL A 267 44.86 -5.53 -20.50
N ALA A 268 45.86 -6.25 -21.00
CA ALA A 268 47.24 -5.81 -21.08
C ALA A 268 47.38 -4.56 -21.96
N THR A 269 48.07 -3.55 -21.43
CA THR A 269 48.44 -2.32 -22.14
C THR A 269 49.42 -2.64 -23.28
N PRO A 270 49.23 -2.14 -24.51
CA PRO A 270 50.22 -2.31 -25.56
C PRO A 270 51.44 -1.40 -25.32
N ALA A 271 52.63 -1.98 -25.51
CA ALA A 271 53.93 -1.37 -25.35
C ALA A 271 54.16 -0.23 -26.38
N ALA A 272 54.58 0.94 -25.89
CA ALA A 272 55.05 2.03 -26.71
C ALA A 272 56.45 1.73 -27.26
N ALA A 273 56.61 1.90 -28.58
CA ALA A 273 57.87 1.74 -29.30
C ALA A 273 58.87 2.88 -28.99
N PRO A 274 60.19 2.60 -28.99
CA PRO A 274 61.22 3.60 -28.70
C PRO A 274 61.49 4.51 -29.91
N THR A 275 61.37 5.82 -29.70
CA THR A 275 61.83 6.85 -30.65
C THR A 275 63.32 7.12 -30.48
N THR A 276 64.07 6.80 -31.52
CA THR A 276 65.47 7.15 -31.77
C THR A 276 65.72 8.66 -31.69
N ARG A 277 66.74 9.07 -30.94
CA ARG A 277 67.24 10.44 -30.84
C ARG A 277 68.65 10.48 -31.44
N THR A 278 68.84 11.23 -32.53
CA THR A 278 70.15 11.49 -33.18
C THR A 278 70.52 12.97 -32.94
N PRO A 279 71.82 13.31 -32.80
CA PRO A 279 72.26 14.51 -32.09
C PRO A 279 72.42 15.73 -33.00
N ARG A 280 72.28 16.93 -32.42
CA ARG A 280 72.62 18.20 -33.05
C ARG A 280 73.93 18.72 -32.46
N ALA A 281 74.90 18.92 -33.35
CA ALA A 281 76.21 19.50 -33.06
C ALA A 281 76.11 20.99 -32.73
N SER A 282 77.01 21.42 -31.83
CA SER A 282 77.35 22.82 -31.57
C SER A 282 78.31 23.35 -32.63
N ALA A 283 78.14 24.63 -32.97
CA ALA A 283 79.19 25.51 -33.47
C ALA A 283 79.25 26.70 -32.51
#